data_AF-A0A838NZ48-F1
#
_entry.id   AF-A0A838NZ48-F1
#
_cell.length_a   1.000
_cell.length_b   1.000
_cell.length_c   1.000
_cell.angle_alpha   90.00
_cell.angle_beta   90.00
_cell.angle_gamma   90.00
#
_symmetry.space_group_name_H-M   'P 1'
#
loop_
_entity.id
_entity.type
_entity.pdbx_description
1 polymer ?
#
loop_
_entity_poly.entity_id
_entity_poly.type
_entity_poly.pdbx_seq_one_letter_code
_entity_poly.pdbx_strand_id
1 'polypeptide(L)' 'MAINRSRCHICDKGVAFGNNVSHANNRTRRTWKPNLQVARIVIEGKITKVKVCTRCLHAGKVQRAPRGVSVA' A
#
# COMPACT_ATOMS: atom_id res chain seq x y z
N MET A 1 -2.22 -6.29 -12.60
CA MET A 1 -2.68 -5.00 -12.02
C MET A 1 -1.67 -3.91 -12.38
N ALA A 2 -2.10 -2.76 -12.90
CA ALA A 2 -1.19 -1.64 -13.17
C ALA A 2 -0.54 -1.13 -11.87
N ILE A 3 0.74 -0.74 -11.94
CA ILE A 3 1.46 -0.22 -10.77
C ILE A 3 0.95 1.18 -10.45
N ASN A 4 0.12 1.29 -9.41
CA ASN A 4 -0.39 2.56 -8.93
C ASN A 4 0.49 3.14 -7.81
N ARG A 5 0.79 4.44 -7.88
CA ARG A 5 1.60 5.16 -6.88
C ARG A 5 0.79 5.68 -5.68
N SER A 6 -0.53 5.72 -5.74
CA SER A 6 -1.40 6.23 -4.67
C SER A 6 -2.21 5.14 -3.97
N ARG A 7 -2.20 3.91 -4.49
CA ARG A 7 -2.97 2.77 -3.98
C ARG A 7 -2.05 1.58 -3.73
N CYS A 8 -2.49 0.67 -2.86
CA CYS A 8 -1.78 -0.59 -2.64
C CYS A 8 -1.88 -1.50 -3.86
N HIS A 9 -0.76 -2.04 -4.34
CA HIS A 9 -0.73 -2.93 -5.50
C HIS A 9 -1.56 -4.23 -5.33
N ILE A 10 -1.67 -4.79 -4.11
CA ILE A 10 -2.38 -6.06 -3.87
C ILE A 10 -3.87 -5.88 -3.60
N CYS A 11 -4.23 -5.01 -2.66
CA CYS A 11 -5.62 -4.88 -2.17
C CYS A 11 -6.32 -3.61 -2.64
N ASP A 12 -5.67 -2.84 -3.53
CA ASP A 12 -6.15 -1.58 -4.09
C ASP A 12 -6.61 -0.52 -3.08
N LYS A 13 -6.17 -0.65 -1.82
CA LYS A 13 -6.46 0.35 -0.78
C LYS A 13 -5.90 1.70 -1.18
N GLY A 14 -6.81 2.64 -1.39
CA GLY A 14 -6.52 4.03 -1.68
C GLY A 14 -6.84 4.94 -0.50
N VAL A 15 -6.77 6.23 -0.78
CA VAL A 15 -7.12 7.29 0.15
C VAL A 15 -8.64 7.28 0.39
N ALA A 16 -9.06 7.29 1.64
CA ALA A 16 -10.45 7.46 2.01
C ALA A 16 -10.72 8.92 2.43
N PHE A 17 -11.90 9.44 2.08
CA PHE A 17 -12.32 10.80 2.39
C PHE A 17 -13.46 10.79 3.41
N GLY A 18 -13.54 11.81 4.25
CA GLY A 18 -14.67 12.02 5.15
C GLY A 18 -14.46 13.24 6.03
N ASN A 19 -15.04 13.21 7.23
CA ASN A 19 -15.07 14.37 8.11
C ASN A 19 -14.43 14.06 9.48
N ASN A 20 -13.78 15.06 10.06
CA ASN A 20 -13.52 15.11 11.49
C ASN A 20 -14.76 15.69 12.16
N VAL A 21 -15.33 14.99 13.13
CA VAL A 21 -16.54 15.43 13.85
C VAL A 21 -16.10 15.78 15.27
N SER A 22 -16.30 17.04 15.67
CA SER A 22 -16.01 17.47 17.05
C SER A 22 -17.13 17.04 18.00
N HIS A 23 -16.90 17.20 19.30
CA HIS A 23 -17.92 16.97 20.33
C HIS A 23 -19.17 17.85 20.14
N ALA A 24 -19.00 19.07 19.59
CA ALA A 24 -20.10 19.96 19.22
C ALA A 24 -20.72 19.63 17.83
N ASN A 25 -20.37 18.49 17.24
CA ASN A 25 -20.81 18.04 15.92
C ASN A 25 -20.36 18.94 14.75
N ASN A 26 -19.32 19.75 14.93
CA ASN A 26 -18.71 20.52 13.85
C ASN A 26 -17.95 19.57 12.92
N ARG A 27 -18.19 19.68 11.61
CA ARG A 27 -17.64 18.78 10.59
C ARG A 27 -16.59 19.50 9.75
N THR A 28 -15.33 19.06 9.84
CA THR A 28 -14.25 19.53 8.95
C THR A 28 -13.79 18.41 8.03
N ARG A 29 -13.43 18.73 6.77
CA ARG A 29 -12.99 17.70 5.81
C ARG A 29 -11.65 17.10 6.26
N ARG A 30 -11.54 15.77 6.22
CA ARG A 30 -10.29 15.05 6.47
C ARG A 30 -10.11 13.89 5.50
N THR A 31 -8.89 13.40 5.48
CA THR A 31 -8.46 12.34 4.57
C THR A 31 -7.70 11.28 5.35
N TRP A 32 -8.03 10.00 5.15
CA TRP A 32 -7.29 8.87 5.70
C TRP A 32 -6.44 8.23 4.61
N LYS A 33 -5.14 8.43 4.72
CA LYS A 33 -4.16 7.81 3.81
C LYS A 33 -3.75 6.44 4.37
N PRO A 34 -3.78 5.36 3.57
CA PRO A 34 -3.22 4.09 3.98
C PRO A 34 -1.69 4.23 4.13
N ASN A 35 -1.11 3.53 5.10
CA ASN A 35 0.34 3.44 5.25
C ASN A 35 0.91 2.56 4.12
N LEU A 36 1.25 3.19 3.00
CA LEU A 36 1.85 2.55 1.83
C LEU A 36 3.37 2.58 1.95
N GLN A 37 3.96 1.40 1.98
CA GLN A 37 5.40 1.20 2.02
C GLN A 37 5.91 0.73 0.67
N VAL A 38 7.14 1.11 0.36
CA VAL A 38 7.80 0.74 -0.89
C VAL A 38 8.50 -0.59 -0.69
N ALA A 39 8.10 -1.61 -1.44
CA ALA A 39 8.67 -2.95 -1.35
C ALA A 39 9.16 -3.42 -2.71
N ARG A 40 10.26 -4.18 -2.71
CA ARG A 40 10.72 -4.96 -3.86
C ARG A 40 10.06 -6.32 -3.78
N ILE A 41 9.32 -6.67 -4.82
CA ILE A 41 8.53 -7.89 -4.87
C ILE A 41 8.87 -8.65 -6.14
N VAL A 42 8.76 -9.97 -6.10
CA VAL A 42 8.94 -10.80 -7.29
C VAL A 42 7.58 -10.96 -7.95
N ILE A 43 7.44 -10.43 -9.17
CA ILE A 43 6.27 -10.64 -10.03
C ILE A 43 6.80 -11.32 -11.28
N GLU A 44 6.31 -12.54 -11.57
CA GLU A 44 6.65 -13.26 -12.81
C GLU A 44 8.18 -13.36 -13.05
N GLY A 45 8.93 -13.69 -12.00
CA GLY A 45 10.40 -13.77 -12.04
C GLY A 45 11.14 -12.42 -12.03
N LYS A 46 10.45 -11.29 -12.19
CA LYS A 46 11.07 -9.95 -12.20
C LYS A 46 10.96 -9.27 -10.85
N ILE A 47 12.08 -8.72 -10.37
CA ILE A 47 12.07 -7.85 -9.18
C ILE A 47 11.50 -6.50 -9.58
N THR A 48 10.29 -6.22 -9.10
CA THR A 48 9.61 -4.94 -9.35
C THR A 48 9.45 -4.17 -8.05
N LYS A 49 9.60 -2.85 -8.12
CA LYS A 49 9.37 -1.93 -7.00
C LYS A 49 7.91 -1.49 -7.02
N VAL A 50 7.15 -1.83 -6.00
CA VAL A 50 5.73 -1.48 -5.88
C VAL A 50 5.41 -0.86 -4.52
N LYS A 51 4.27 -0.17 -4.43
CA LYS A 51 3.72 0.30 -3.15
C LYS A 51 2.73 -0.71 -2.60
N VAL A 52 2.94 -1.11 -1.34
CA VAL A 52 2.12 -2.08 -0.63
C VAL A 52 1.69 -1.50 0.71
N CYS A 53 0.43 -1.69 1.10
CA CYS A 53 0.00 -1.30 2.44
C CYS A 53 0.61 -2.19 3.52
N THR A 54 0.89 -1.62 4.69
CA THR A 54 1.46 -2.37 5.83
C THR A 54 0.64 -3.59 6.22
N ARG A 55 -0.70 -3.55 6.08
CA ARG A 55 -1.57 -4.72 6.32
C ARG A 55 -1.28 -5.90 5.38
N CYS A 56 -1.01 -5.64 4.10
CA CYS A 56 -0.65 -6.70 3.15
C CYS A 56 0.77 -7.22 3.39
N LEU A 57 1.70 -6.34 3.79
CA LEU A 57 3.06 -6.74 4.17
C LEU A 57 3.07 -7.61 5.42
N HIS A 58 2.26 -7.27 6.42
CA HIS A 58 2.13 -8.04 7.65
C HIS A 58 1.46 -9.40 7.40
N ALA A 59 0.42 -9.43 6.56
CA ALA A 59 -0.30 -10.65 6.23
C ALA A 59 0.45 -11.60 5.27
N GLY A 60 1.70 -11.31 4.90
CA GLY A 60 2.48 -12.18 4.02
C GLY A 60 1.92 -12.34 2.61
N LYS A 61 1.01 -11.46 2.16
CA LYS A 61 0.38 -11.53 0.83
C LYS A 61 1.33 -11.22 -0.33
N VAL A 62 2.61 -11.04 -0.04
CA VAL A 62 3.63 -10.53 -0.95
C VAL A 62 4.93 -11.26 -0.71
N GLN A 63 5.47 -11.86 -1.76
CA GLN A 63 6.83 -12.40 -1.75
C GLN A 63 7.82 -11.26 -1.90
N ARG A 64 8.56 -10.97 -0.82
CA ARG A 64 9.62 -9.96 -0.84
C ARG A 64 10.79 -10.50 -1.67
N ALA A 65 11.41 -9.62 -2.45
CA ALA A 65 12.61 -10.00 -3.18
C ALA A 65 13.72 -10.41 -2.20
N PRO A 66 14.46 -11.50 -2.47
CA PRO A 66 15.62 -11.88 -1.67
C PRO A 66 16.66 -10.76 -1.69
N ARG A 67 17.33 -10.54 -0.54
CA ARG A 67 18.40 -9.54 -0.47
C ARG A 67 19.65 -10.10 -1.16
N GLY A 68 20.11 -9.43 -2.21
CA GLY A 68 21.41 -9.72 -2.84
C GLY A 68 21.45 -10.90 -3.81
N VAL A 69 20.29 -11.46 -4.21
CA VAL A 69 20.23 -12.58 -5.17
C VAL A 69 19.51 -12.10 -6.42
N SER A 70 20.10 -12.34 -7.59
CA SER A 70 19.41 -12.21 -8.89
C SER A 70 18.38 -13.33 -9.00
N VAL A 71 17.11 -12.95 -9.20
CA VAL A 71 16.06 -13.92 -9.52
C VAL A 71 16.39 -14.51 -10.88
N ALA A 72 16.47 -15.84 -10.95
CA ALA A 72 16.71 -16.58 -12.19
C ALA A 72 15.54 -16.40 -13.16
#